data_AF-A0A976FKG6-F1
#
_entry.id   AF-A0A976FKG6-F1
#
_cell.length_a   1.000
_cell.length_b   1.000
_cell.length_c   1.000
_cell.angle_alpha   90.00
_cell.angle_beta   90.00
_cell.angle_gamma   90.00
#
_symmetry.space_group_name_H-M   'P 1'
#
loop_
_entity.id
_entity.type
_entity.pdbx_description
1 polymer ?
#
loop_
_entity_poly.entity_id
_entity_poly.type
_entity_poly.pdbx_seq_one_letter_code
_entity_poly.pdbx_strand_id
1 'polypeptide(L)'
;MQLNGLDFFYVLVVSSNYIDDFALLDAELVSRIKAYLSSITVTEHNPAIFFYWNNEALEKFVDAANAESSGHPQWFSQPQGSVTPMSVMNDIITYLAQLSGGRCDHVLLAPNSLIQYGHVQERLQYMQYDDFMQKCMTNVAPGNALARTFALTSPSIERVVPIQCLPPPPRVRQLFE
;
A
#
# COMPACT_ATOMS: atom_id res chain seq x y z
N MET A 1 -6.97 -33.74 -5.57
CA MET A 1 -6.36 -32.64 -6.35
C MET A 1 -5.53 -31.83 -5.38
N GLN A 2 -4.23 -32.14 -5.31
CA GLN A 2 -3.28 -31.49 -4.40
C GLN A 2 -2.81 -30.22 -5.09
N LEU A 3 -3.20 -29.06 -4.54
CA LEU A 3 -2.66 -27.77 -4.97
C LEU A 3 -1.30 -27.63 -4.26
N ASN A 4 -0.23 -27.71 -5.03
CA ASN A 4 1.11 -27.45 -4.52
C ASN A 4 1.24 -25.94 -4.30
N GLY A 5 1.82 -25.52 -3.17
CA GLY A 5 1.96 -24.10 -2.76
C GLY A 5 2.81 -23.21 -3.67
N LEU A 6 3.12 -23.66 -4.89
CA LEU A 6 3.81 -22.91 -5.94
C LEU A 6 2.84 -22.33 -6.99
N ASP A 7 1.57 -22.76 -7.01
CA ASP A 7 0.56 -22.27 -7.98
C ASP A 7 -0.06 -20.91 -7.62
N PHE A 8 0.30 -20.31 -6.47
CA PHE A 8 -0.20 -18.99 -6.07
C PHE A 8 0.54 -17.80 -6.71
N PHE A 9 1.66 -18.03 -7.40
CA PHE A 9 2.51 -16.95 -7.93
C PHE A 9 2.51 -16.78 -9.44
N TYR A 10 1.77 -17.61 -10.19
CA TYR A 10 1.66 -17.48 -11.64
C TYR A 10 0.32 -16.85 -12.04
N VAL A 11 0.22 -15.52 -11.93
CA VAL A 11 -0.76 -14.74 -12.68
C VAL A 11 -0.04 -13.63 -13.46
N LEU A 12 0.20 -13.95 -14.73
CA LEU A 12 0.32 -13.11 -15.93
C LEU A 12 0.91 -11.69 -15.78
N VAL A 13 2.17 -11.59 -16.24
CA VAL A 13 2.83 -10.35 -16.66
C VAL A 13 2.03 -9.72 -17.81
N VAL A 14 1.33 -8.62 -17.54
CA VAL A 14 0.97 -7.64 -18.56
C VAL A 14 1.83 -6.41 -18.34
N SER A 15 2.90 -6.32 -19.14
CA SER A 15 3.73 -5.14 -19.24
C SER A 15 2.98 -4.04 -20.00
N SER A 16 2.61 -2.96 -19.31
CA SER A 16 2.40 -1.66 -19.97
C SER A 16 2.44 -0.50 -18.97
N ASN A 17 3.38 0.43 -19.21
CA ASN A 17 3.36 1.86 -18.87
C ASN A 17 3.22 2.35 -17.41
N TYR A 18 3.64 1.61 -16.39
CA TYR A 18 3.74 2.18 -15.03
C TYR A 18 4.94 3.13 -14.83
N ILE A 19 5.90 3.14 -15.75
CA ILE A 19 7.13 3.95 -15.63
C ILE A 19 6.83 5.45 -15.70
N ASP A 20 5.84 5.87 -16.50
CA ASP A 20 5.47 7.28 -16.62
C ASP A 20 4.77 7.82 -15.36
N ASP A 21 4.06 6.96 -14.60
CA ASP A 21 3.41 7.36 -13.34
C ASP A 21 4.44 7.62 -12.24
N PHE A 22 5.56 6.88 -12.18
CA PHE A 22 6.60 7.12 -11.17
C PHE A 22 7.37 8.44 -11.35
N ALA A 23 7.17 9.16 -12.46
CA ALA A 23 7.75 10.48 -12.67
C ALA A 23 7.28 11.53 -11.64
N LEU A 24 6.20 11.24 -10.89
CA LEU A 24 5.70 12.07 -9.80
C LEU A 24 6.38 11.80 -8.45
N LEU A 25 7.20 10.76 -8.34
CA LEU A 25 8.00 10.53 -7.12
C LEU A 25 9.15 11.53 -7.06
N ASP A 26 9.34 12.11 -5.89
CA ASP A 26 10.47 12.99 -5.62
C ASP A 26 11.81 12.26 -5.87
N ALA A 27 12.77 12.96 -6.49
CA ALA A 27 14.05 12.39 -6.88
C ALA A 27 14.87 11.92 -5.66
N GLU A 28 14.73 12.60 -4.52
CA GLU A 28 15.38 12.19 -3.28
C GLU A 28 14.78 10.87 -2.76
N LEU A 29 13.45 10.75 -2.77
CA LEU A 29 12.75 9.51 -2.43
C LEU A 29 13.18 8.36 -3.35
N VAL A 30 13.23 8.57 -4.67
CA VAL A 30 13.71 7.55 -5.62
C VAL A 30 15.14 7.11 -5.31
N SER A 31 16.02 8.07 -4.97
CA SER A 31 17.40 7.77 -4.58
C SER A 31 17.46 6.92 -3.31
N ARG A 32 16.68 7.27 -2.27
CA ARG A 32 16.58 6.50 -1.02
C ARG A 32 16.07 5.08 -1.26
N ILE A 33 15.05 4.90 -2.10
CA ILE A 33 14.52 3.57 -2.46
C ILE A 33 15.59 2.74 -3.18
N LYS A 34 16.28 3.32 -4.18
CA LYS A 34 17.33 2.62 -4.93
C LYS A 34 18.48 2.20 -4.01
N ALA A 35 18.92 3.09 -3.12
CA ALA A 35 19.94 2.77 -2.12
C ALA A 35 19.48 1.64 -1.19
N TYR A 36 18.24 1.71 -0.68
CA TYR A 36 17.67 0.68 0.17
C TYR A 36 17.58 -0.68 -0.52
N LEU A 37 17.02 -0.73 -1.74
CA LEU A 37 16.88 -1.95 -2.54
C LEU A 37 18.24 -2.58 -2.86
N SER A 38 19.29 -1.78 -3.05
CA SER A 38 20.65 -2.29 -3.25
C SER A 38 21.26 -2.94 -2.01
N SER A 39 20.74 -2.63 -0.82
CA SER A 39 21.22 -3.15 0.46
C SER A 39 20.51 -4.42 0.93
N ILE A 40 19.44 -4.83 0.26
CA ILE A 40 18.61 -5.99 0.63
C ILE A 40 18.46 -6.98 -0.53
N THR A 41 18.00 -8.19 -0.23
CA THR A 41 17.67 -9.19 -1.25
C THR A 41 16.16 -9.22 -1.48
N VAL A 42 15.74 -8.73 -2.65
CA VAL A 42 14.35 -8.83 -3.13
C VAL A 42 14.28 -9.87 -4.23
N THR A 43 13.50 -10.91 -4.00
CA THR A 43 13.28 -12.03 -4.94
C THR A 43 11.82 -12.46 -4.90
N GLU A 44 11.42 -13.43 -5.72
CA GLU A 44 10.11 -14.08 -5.62
C GLU A 44 9.83 -14.74 -4.27
N HIS A 45 10.88 -15.19 -3.57
CA HIS A 45 10.78 -15.76 -2.23
C HIS A 45 10.80 -14.71 -1.11
N ASN A 46 11.32 -13.52 -1.42
CA ASN A 46 11.41 -12.40 -0.49
C ASN A 46 10.87 -11.10 -1.15
N PRO A 47 9.58 -11.05 -1.52
CA PRO A 47 9.05 -9.93 -2.28
C PRO A 47 8.96 -8.64 -1.45
N ALA A 48 8.98 -7.51 -2.15
CA ALA A 48 8.60 -6.22 -1.59
C ALA A 48 7.17 -5.84 -1.98
N ILE A 49 6.54 -5.00 -1.16
CA ILE A 49 5.30 -4.32 -1.49
C ILE A 49 5.61 -2.83 -1.59
N PHE A 50 5.32 -2.24 -2.75
CA PHE A 50 5.48 -0.83 -3.03
C PHE A 50 4.11 -0.16 -3.13
N PHE A 51 3.99 1.02 -2.52
CA PHE A 51 2.78 1.84 -2.49
C PHE A 51 3.00 3.09 -3.33
N TYR A 52 2.15 3.25 -4.33
CA TYR A 52 2.07 4.44 -5.15
C TYR A 52 0.81 5.22 -4.77
N TRP A 53 0.99 6.28 -3.99
CA TRP A 53 -0.10 7.02 -3.37
C TRP A 53 -0.83 7.95 -4.34
N ASN A 54 -2.15 8.00 -4.20
CA ASN A 54 -3.00 8.94 -4.90
C ASN A 54 -3.19 10.20 -4.03
N ASN A 55 -2.40 11.24 -4.32
CA ASN A 55 -2.42 12.48 -3.55
C ASN A 55 -3.81 13.14 -3.52
N GLU A 56 -4.55 13.13 -4.63
CA GLU A 56 -5.90 13.72 -4.66
C GLU A 56 -6.87 12.94 -3.76
N ALA A 57 -6.83 11.61 -3.81
CA ALA A 57 -7.65 10.77 -2.94
C ALA A 57 -7.26 10.95 -1.46
N LEU A 58 -5.96 11.08 -1.16
CA LEU A 58 -5.48 11.33 0.19
C LEU A 58 -5.98 12.68 0.74
N GLU A 59 -5.95 13.76 -0.06
CA GLU A 59 -6.49 15.05 0.37
C GLU A 59 -7.99 14.94 0.73
N LYS A 60 -8.78 14.26 -0.12
CA LYS A 60 -10.22 14.04 0.16
C LYS A 60 -10.47 13.15 1.36
N PHE A 61 -9.63 12.15 1.56
CA PHE A 61 -9.68 11.29 2.75
C PHE A 61 -9.36 12.11 4.01
N VAL A 62 -8.35 12.96 3.96
CA VAL A 62 -7.92 13.82 5.08
C VAL A 62 -8.99 14.83 5.47
N ASP A 63 -9.64 15.46 4.49
CA ASP A 63 -10.79 16.35 4.73
C ASP A 63 -11.89 15.63 5.54
N ALA A 64 -12.19 14.37 5.16
CA ALA A 64 -13.19 13.57 5.87
C ALA A 64 -12.70 13.13 7.27
N ALA A 65 -11.44 12.69 7.39
CA ALA A 65 -10.84 12.30 8.66
C ALA A 65 -10.81 13.44 9.68
N ASN A 66 -10.55 14.67 9.23
CA ASN A 66 -10.58 15.86 10.08
C ASN A 66 -12.01 16.31 10.47
N ALA A 67 -13.04 15.82 9.78
CA ALA A 67 -14.45 16.05 10.12
C ALA A 67 -15.07 14.90 10.94
N GLU A 68 -14.43 13.73 10.99
CA GLU A 68 -14.96 12.55 11.65
C GLU A 68 -14.79 12.62 13.18
N SER A 69 -15.90 12.52 13.90
CA SER A 69 -15.96 12.69 15.36
C SER A 69 -16.18 11.40 16.15
N SER A 70 -16.42 10.28 15.47
CA SER A 70 -16.67 8.96 16.08
C SER A 70 -15.40 8.29 16.61
N GLY A 71 -14.25 8.97 16.57
CA GLY A 71 -12.93 8.42 16.87
C GLY A 71 -12.27 7.74 15.67
N HIS A 72 -10.99 7.41 15.82
CA HIS A 72 -10.17 6.73 14.82
C HIS A 72 -9.51 5.48 15.42
N PRO A 73 -9.03 4.54 14.59
CA PRO A 73 -8.34 3.35 15.07
C PRO A 73 -7.10 3.71 15.91
N GLN A 74 -6.73 2.84 16.85
CA GLN A 74 -5.60 3.08 17.76
C GLN A 74 -4.25 3.25 17.03
N TRP A 75 -4.09 2.63 15.86
CA TRP A 75 -2.87 2.74 15.05
C TRP A 75 -2.77 4.06 14.29
N PHE A 76 -3.86 4.83 14.22
CA PHE A 76 -3.92 6.14 13.59
C PHE A 76 -3.46 7.20 14.60
N SER A 77 -2.41 7.96 14.27
CA SER A 77 -1.64 8.73 15.24
C SER A 77 -2.20 10.12 15.49
N GLN A 78 -2.76 10.77 14.47
CA GLN A 78 -3.20 12.15 14.55
C GLN A 78 -4.66 12.26 15.00
N PRO A 79 -4.96 13.18 15.94
CA PRO A 79 -6.33 13.45 16.32
C PRO A 79 -7.08 14.19 15.21
N GLN A 80 -8.41 14.19 15.32
CA GLN A 80 -9.29 14.98 14.48
C GLN A 80 -8.82 16.45 14.40
N GLY A 81 -8.74 17.00 13.19
CA GLY A 81 -8.32 18.37 12.91
C GLY A 81 -6.80 18.55 12.69
N SER A 82 -6.00 17.51 12.92
CA SER A 82 -4.53 17.53 12.72
C SER A 82 -4.04 16.50 11.69
N VAL A 83 -4.96 15.79 11.03
CA VAL A 83 -4.63 14.78 10.03
C VAL A 83 -4.11 15.46 8.76
N THR A 84 -3.04 14.92 8.19
CA THR A 84 -2.43 15.35 6.92
C THR A 84 -2.19 14.14 6.00
N PRO A 85 -2.05 14.33 4.67
CA PRO A 85 -1.72 13.21 3.77
C PRO A 85 -0.48 12.44 4.20
N MET A 86 0.58 13.17 4.58
CA MET A 86 1.83 12.58 5.06
C MET A 86 1.63 11.76 6.35
N SER A 87 0.81 12.23 7.30
CA SER A 87 0.51 11.43 8.49
C SER A 87 -0.25 10.14 8.17
N VAL A 88 -1.20 10.18 7.23
CA VAL A 88 -1.96 8.99 6.80
C VAL A 88 -1.03 7.95 6.16
N MET A 89 -0.17 8.37 5.22
CA MET A 89 0.80 7.47 4.58
C MET A 89 1.75 6.86 5.61
N ASN A 90 2.26 7.67 6.54
CA ASN A 90 3.15 7.19 7.60
C ASN A 90 2.46 6.23 8.58
N ASP A 91 1.23 6.51 8.99
CA ASP A 91 0.49 5.68 9.93
C ASP A 91 0.17 4.31 9.30
N ILE A 92 -0.31 4.29 8.06
CA ILE A 92 -0.58 3.05 7.31
C ILE A 92 0.71 2.22 7.20
N ILE A 93 1.80 2.82 6.72
CA ILE A 93 3.06 2.08 6.51
C ILE A 93 3.68 1.65 7.83
N THR A 94 3.61 2.47 8.88
CA THR A 94 4.10 2.09 10.21
C THR A 94 3.31 0.92 10.77
N TYR A 95 1.99 0.91 10.60
CA TYR A 95 1.14 -0.18 11.08
C TYR A 95 1.36 -1.49 10.32
N LEU A 96 1.58 -1.42 9.00
CA LEU A 96 1.95 -2.59 8.18
C LEU A 96 3.37 -3.07 8.47
N ALA A 97 4.31 -2.15 8.74
CA ALA A 97 5.71 -2.48 9.01
C ALA A 97 5.90 -3.31 10.29
N GLN A 98 4.90 -3.35 11.19
CA GLN A 98 4.90 -4.27 12.33
C GLN A 98 4.86 -5.75 11.91
N LEU A 99 4.49 -6.05 10.67
CA LEU A 99 4.44 -7.41 10.11
C LEU A 99 5.45 -7.66 8.99
N SER A 100 6.07 -6.60 8.47
CA SER A 100 7.03 -6.73 7.37
C SER A 100 8.42 -7.11 7.88
N GLY A 101 9.32 -7.49 6.98
CA GLY A 101 10.74 -7.67 7.33
C GLY A 101 11.53 -6.37 7.40
N GLY A 102 10.96 -5.28 6.89
CA GLY A 102 11.55 -3.96 6.89
C GLY A 102 10.68 -2.94 6.16
N ARG A 103 11.12 -1.69 6.16
CA ARG A 103 10.48 -0.61 5.40
C ARG A 103 11.50 0.38 4.89
N CYS A 104 11.17 1.05 3.79
CA CYS A 104 11.84 2.25 3.33
C CYS A 104 10.79 3.34 3.13
N ASP A 105 10.93 4.39 3.94
CA ASP A 105 10.05 5.56 3.91
C ASP A 105 8.56 5.17 4.06
N HIS A 106 7.65 5.99 3.52
CA HIS A 106 6.21 5.74 3.48
C HIS A 106 5.74 5.03 2.20
N VAL A 107 6.61 4.29 1.50
CA VAL A 107 6.28 3.73 0.18
C VAL A 107 6.69 2.28 -0.04
N LEU A 108 7.58 1.72 0.78
CA LEU A 108 8.10 0.37 0.54
C LEU A 108 8.16 -0.46 1.82
N LEU A 109 7.63 -1.68 1.75
CA LEU A 109 7.78 -2.71 2.78
C LEU A 109 8.62 -3.85 2.20
N ALA A 110 9.84 -4.03 2.68
CA ALA A 110 10.79 -5.00 2.13
C ALA A 110 11.96 -5.32 3.06
N PRO A 111 12.65 -6.45 2.84
CA PRO A 111 12.13 -7.62 2.14
C PRO A 111 11.09 -8.34 3.03
N ASN A 112 10.15 -9.09 2.44
CA ASN A 112 9.19 -9.87 3.21
C ASN A 112 9.35 -11.34 2.89
N SER A 113 9.48 -12.21 3.90
CA SER A 113 9.21 -13.63 3.71
C SER A 113 7.77 -13.85 3.24
N LEU A 114 7.47 -15.02 2.68
CA LEU A 114 6.11 -15.37 2.24
C LEU A 114 5.06 -15.18 3.35
N ILE A 115 5.40 -15.55 4.58
CA ILE A 115 4.51 -15.41 5.74
C ILE A 115 4.26 -13.93 6.06
N GLN A 116 5.32 -13.11 6.08
CA GLN A 116 5.20 -11.66 6.31
C GLN A 116 4.39 -10.98 5.21
N TYR A 117 4.60 -11.36 3.95
CA TYR A 117 3.81 -10.86 2.83
C TYR A 117 2.32 -11.17 3.02
N GLY A 118 1.98 -12.42 3.37
CA GLY A 118 0.62 -12.83 3.68
C GLY A 118 -0.03 -12.02 4.82
N HIS A 119 0.69 -11.81 5.92
CA HIS A 119 0.18 -10.98 7.02
C HIS A 119 -0.05 -9.52 6.62
N VAL A 120 0.84 -8.94 5.79
CA VAL A 120 0.67 -7.56 5.30
C VAL A 120 -0.58 -7.47 4.42
N GLN A 121 -0.79 -8.42 3.51
CA GLN A 121 -1.99 -8.48 2.67
C GLN A 121 -3.27 -8.62 3.51
N GLU A 122 -3.25 -9.48 4.53
CA GLU A 122 -4.37 -9.64 5.47
C GLU A 122 -4.66 -8.32 6.22
N ARG A 123 -3.62 -7.57 6.61
CA ARG A 123 -3.81 -6.29 7.30
C ARG A 123 -4.34 -5.18 6.39
N LEU A 124 -3.92 -5.14 5.13
CA LEU A 124 -4.51 -4.25 4.13
C LEU A 124 -6.01 -4.55 3.99
N GLN A 125 -6.38 -5.82 3.98
CA GLN A 125 -7.78 -6.24 3.99
C GLN A 125 -8.51 -5.78 5.26
N TYR A 126 -7.93 -5.93 6.46
CA TYR A 126 -8.55 -5.43 7.70
C TYR A 126 -8.79 -3.92 7.67
N MET A 127 -7.81 -3.12 7.21
CA MET A 127 -8.01 -1.68 7.03
C MET A 127 -9.15 -1.38 6.06
N GLN A 128 -9.29 -2.17 5.00
CA GLN A 128 -10.35 -2.00 4.02
C GLN A 128 -11.75 -2.18 4.58
N TYR A 129 -11.94 -2.95 5.65
CA TYR A 129 -13.23 -3.10 6.31
C TYR A 129 -13.37 -2.26 7.59
N ASP A 130 -12.39 -1.41 7.90
CA ASP A 130 -12.45 -0.54 9.06
C ASP A 130 -13.48 0.58 8.86
N ASP A 131 -14.37 0.77 9.84
CA ASP A 131 -15.47 1.72 9.77
C ASP A 131 -14.99 3.16 9.59
N PHE A 132 -13.91 3.55 10.28
CA PHE A 132 -13.36 4.90 10.17
C PHE A 132 -12.76 5.11 8.78
N MET A 133 -11.97 4.15 8.29
CA MET A 133 -11.40 4.22 6.93
C MET A 133 -12.50 4.34 5.88
N GLN A 134 -13.56 3.54 5.99
CA GLN A 134 -14.69 3.57 5.05
C GLN A 134 -15.47 4.89 5.10
N LYS A 135 -15.71 5.46 6.29
CA LYS A 135 -16.31 6.80 6.41
C LYS A 135 -15.45 7.86 5.74
N CYS A 136 -14.14 7.81 5.92
CA CYS A 136 -13.21 8.77 5.31
C CYS A 136 -13.16 8.68 3.78
N MET A 137 -13.45 7.51 3.21
CA MET A 137 -13.55 7.33 1.75
C MET A 137 -14.80 7.94 1.10
N THR A 138 -15.75 8.46 1.89
CA THR A 138 -17.00 9.03 1.36
C THR A 138 -16.75 10.18 0.40
N ASN A 139 -15.76 11.03 0.69
CA ASN A 139 -15.41 12.19 -0.13
C ASN A 139 -14.44 11.87 -1.27
N VAL A 140 -13.88 10.65 -1.30
CA VAL A 140 -13.01 10.20 -2.38
C VAL A 140 -13.87 9.83 -3.60
N ALA A 141 -13.47 10.29 -4.78
CA ALA A 141 -14.20 10.01 -6.02
C ALA A 141 -14.38 8.49 -6.24
N PRO A 142 -15.57 8.01 -6.66
CA PRO A 142 -15.80 6.60 -6.96
C PRO A 142 -14.76 6.05 -7.96
N GLY A 143 -14.25 4.86 -7.69
CA GLY A 143 -13.19 4.24 -8.51
C GLY A 143 -11.76 4.62 -8.12
N ASN A 144 -11.56 5.64 -7.27
CA ASN A 144 -10.23 5.96 -6.75
C ASN A 144 -9.94 5.23 -5.43
N ALA A 145 -8.74 4.68 -5.34
CA ALA A 145 -8.11 4.14 -4.14
C ALA A 145 -7.12 5.15 -3.53
N LEU A 146 -6.70 4.93 -2.28
CA LEU A 146 -5.67 5.73 -1.61
C LEU A 146 -4.28 5.44 -2.17
N ALA A 147 -4.02 4.19 -2.56
CA ALA A 147 -2.78 3.80 -3.22
C ALA A 147 -3.00 2.65 -4.20
N ARG A 148 -2.17 2.65 -5.25
CA ARG A 148 -1.86 1.46 -6.03
C ARG A 148 -0.73 0.70 -5.35
N THR A 149 -0.81 -0.61 -5.35
CA THR A 149 0.12 -1.51 -4.69
C THR A 149 0.79 -2.41 -5.71
N PHE A 150 2.09 -2.57 -5.56
CA PHE A 150 2.91 -3.32 -6.49
C PHE A 150 3.80 -4.30 -5.75
N ALA A 151 3.94 -5.51 -6.31
CA ALA A 151 4.95 -6.46 -5.90
C ALA A 151 6.25 -6.17 -6.64
N LEU A 152 7.38 -6.22 -5.91
CA LEU A 152 8.70 -6.33 -6.52
C LEU A 152 9.28 -7.68 -6.16
N THR A 153 9.69 -8.43 -7.18
CA THR A 153 10.43 -9.69 -7.07
C THR A 153 11.86 -9.55 -7.59
N SER A 154 12.27 -8.33 -7.89
CA SER A 154 13.65 -7.94 -8.20
C SER A 154 13.92 -6.56 -7.58
N PRO A 155 15.18 -6.21 -7.27
CA PRO A 155 15.52 -4.96 -6.57
C PRO A 155 15.48 -3.74 -7.50
N SER A 156 14.40 -3.56 -8.27
CA SER A 156 14.18 -2.41 -9.15
C SER A 156 12.70 -1.99 -9.17
N ILE A 157 12.45 -0.71 -8.88
CA ILE A 157 11.13 -0.09 -8.99
C ILE A 157 10.63 0.00 -10.43
N GLU A 158 11.50 -0.15 -11.42
CA GLU A 158 11.13 -0.17 -12.85
C GLU A 158 10.53 -1.53 -13.26
N ARG A 159 10.64 -2.55 -12.39
CA ARG A 159 10.18 -3.93 -12.62
C ARG A 159 9.05 -4.33 -11.67
N VAL A 160 8.26 -3.35 -11.23
CA VAL A 160 7.06 -3.56 -10.42
C VAL A 160 6.00 -4.35 -11.18
N VAL A 161 5.23 -5.15 -10.44
CA VAL A 161 4.05 -5.85 -10.95
C VAL A 161 2.85 -5.44 -10.09
N PRO A 162 1.72 -4.98 -10.67
CA PRO A 162 0.54 -4.64 -9.89
C PRO A 162 0.07 -5.82 -9.04
N ILE A 163 -0.26 -5.57 -7.78
CA ILE A 163 -0.91 -6.57 -6.94
C ILE A 163 -2.38 -6.56 -7.29
N GLN A 164 -2.86 -7.62 -7.95
CA GLN A 164 -4.28 -7.74 -8.26
C GLN A 164 -5.07 -8.05 -6.99
N CYS A 165 -5.63 -7.02 -6.37
CA CYS A 165 -6.59 -7.18 -5.29
C CYS A 165 -7.97 -7.55 -5.86
N LEU A 166 -8.63 -8.53 -5.25
CA LEU A 166 -10.05 -8.75 -5.54
C LEU A 166 -10.83 -7.53 -5.07
N PRO A 167 -11.72 -6.95 -5.90
CA PRO A 167 -12.52 -5.82 -5.47
C PRO A 167 -13.39 -6.23 -4.27
N PRO A 168 -13.58 -5.34 -3.29
CA PRO A 168 -14.39 -5.65 -2.13
C PRO A 168 -15.86 -5.85 -2.53
N PRO A 169 -16.67 -6.49 -1.68
CA PRO A 169 -18.11 -6.59 -1.88
C PRO A 169 -18.76 -5.20 -2.08
N PRO A 170 -19.91 -5.14 -2.77
CA PRO A 170 -20.62 -3.87 -2.99
C PRO A 170 -20.82 -3.08 -1.69
N ARG A 171 -20.73 -1.75 -1.79
CA ARG A 171 -20.80 -0.73 -0.71
C ARG A 171 -19.51 -0.50 0.08
N VAL A 172 -18.56 -1.44 0.06
CA VAL A 172 -17.22 -1.21 0.62
C VAL A 172 -16.37 -0.54 -0.45
N ARG A 173 -15.78 0.61 -0.11
CA ARG A 173 -14.86 1.35 -0.99
C ARG A 173 -13.50 0.65 -0.99
N GLN A 174 -12.88 0.55 -2.17
CA GLN A 174 -11.52 0.03 -2.31
C GLN A 174 -10.50 1.05 -1.78
N LEU A 175 -9.70 0.66 -0.79
CA LEU A 175 -8.64 1.51 -0.23
C LEU A 175 -7.32 1.38 -0.99
N PHE A 176 -7.01 0.16 -1.43
CA PHE A 176 -5.76 -0.20 -2.08
C PHE A 176 -6.07 -1.02 -3.33
N GLU A 177 -5.39 -0.74 -4.44
CA GLU A 177 -5.59 -1.41 -5.73
C GLU A 177 -4.30 -1.96 -6.35
#